data_AF-A0A3S0LKB1-F1
#
_entry.id   AF-A0A3S0LKB1-F1
#
_cell.length_a   1.000
_cell.length_b   1.000
_cell.length_c   1.000
_cell.angle_alpha   90.00
_cell.angle_beta   90.00
_cell.angle_gamma   90.00
#
_symmetry.space_group_name_H-M   'P 1'
#
loop_
_entity.id
_entity.type
_entity.pdbx_description
1 polymer ?
#
loop_
_entity_poly.entity_id
_entity_poly.type
_entity_poly.pdbx_seq_one_letter_code
_entity_poly.pdbx_strand_id
1 'polypeptide(L)'
;MTQQTLYSTGASTLEVNKLLKNTYMLLSMTLAFSAVCAGMAMALQIGPMVSIGMSLGSLAILFVTLRKAESAAGLFWVFAFTGMQGASLGYILNHYAGMANGPELIMQALGLTSVIFVTLSGYAITTKKDFSFMRGFLIAGLVIMFVGLLVNMFLGNSMVFMALNAGIALLMTGFILYDTSRIINGGETNYIRATISLYLDFLNLFIALLHLMGIGGDD
;
A
#
# COMPACT_ATOMS: atom_id res chain seq x y z
N MET A 1 -36.05 -27.18 -6.15
CA MET A 1 -34.72 -26.90 -5.56
C MET A 1 -33.88 -25.91 -6.40
N THR A 2 -34.41 -25.30 -7.46
CA THR A 2 -33.65 -24.45 -8.39
C THR A 2 -33.68 -22.94 -8.07
N GLN A 3 -34.61 -22.47 -7.24
CA GLN A 3 -34.76 -21.04 -6.91
C GLN A 3 -33.84 -20.59 -5.75
N GLN A 4 -33.52 -21.48 -4.80
CA GLN A 4 -32.66 -21.14 -3.65
C GLN A 4 -31.18 -20.96 -4.04
N THR A 5 -30.69 -21.72 -5.02
CA THR A 5 -29.31 -21.60 -5.53
C THR A 5 -29.08 -20.31 -6.31
N LEU A 6 -30.06 -19.84 -7.09
CA LEU A 6 -29.97 -18.57 -7.83
C LEU A 6 -30.01 -17.33 -6.90
N TYR A 7 -30.83 -17.37 -5.84
CA TYR A 7 -30.87 -16.31 -4.82
C TYR A 7 -29.57 -16.22 -4.01
N SER A 8 -28.94 -17.36 -3.70
CA SER A 8 -27.66 -17.41 -2.96
C SER A 8 -26.49 -16.81 -3.75
N THR A 9 -26.37 -17.13 -5.04
CA THR A 9 -25.31 -16.58 -5.90
C THR A 9 -25.51 -15.09 -6.22
N GLY A 10 -26.75 -14.64 -6.39
CA GLY A 10 -27.08 -13.22 -6.61
C GLY A 10 -26.83 -12.34 -5.38
N ALA A 11 -27.17 -12.81 -4.19
CA ALA A 11 -26.91 -12.08 -2.94
C ALA A 11 -25.41 -11.97 -2.64
N SER A 12 -24.65 -13.06 -2.81
CA SER A 12 -23.19 -13.07 -2.60
C SER A 12 -22.45 -12.13 -3.55
N THR A 13 -22.85 -12.06 -4.82
CA THR A 13 -22.22 -11.14 -5.79
C THR A 13 -22.54 -9.67 -5.50
N LEU A 14 -23.74 -9.35 -5.01
CA LEU A 14 -24.09 -7.99 -4.60
C LEU A 14 -23.24 -7.51 -3.40
N GLU A 15 -23.03 -8.38 -2.43
CA GLU A 15 -22.20 -8.10 -1.25
C GLU A 15 -20.74 -7.85 -1.62
N VAL A 16 -20.17 -8.69 -2.50
CA VAL A 16 -18.80 -8.50 -3.01
C VAL A 16 -18.65 -7.18 -3.76
N ASN A 17 -19.61 -6.82 -4.63
CA ASN A 17 -19.57 -5.54 -5.35
C ASN A 17 -19.67 -4.34 -4.40
N LYS A 18 -20.51 -4.42 -3.36
CA LYS A 18 -20.62 -3.37 -2.33
C LYS A 18 -19.32 -3.25 -1.53
N LEU A 19 -18.71 -4.37 -1.17
CA LEU A 19 -17.42 -4.42 -0.47
C LEU A 19 -16.31 -3.78 -1.33
N LEU A 20 -16.17 -4.18 -2.59
CA LEU A 20 -15.22 -3.60 -3.54
C LEU A 20 -15.41 -2.08 -3.63
N LYS A 21 -16.64 -1.62 -3.91
CA LYS A 21 -16.95 -0.19 -4.02
C LYS A 21 -16.50 0.58 -2.78
N ASN A 22 -16.87 0.10 -1.58
CA ASN A 22 -16.53 0.76 -0.33
C ASN A 22 -15.03 0.76 -0.05
N THR A 23 -14.34 -0.35 -0.34
CA THR A 23 -12.89 -0.48 -0.19
C THR A 23 -12.16 0.50 -1.10
N TYR A 24 -12.45 0.52 -2.41
CA TYR A 24 -11.75 1.40 -3.34
C TYR A 24 -12.10 2.89 -3.13
N MET A 25 -13.33 3.19 -2.70
CA MET A 25 -13.69 4.55 -2.28
C MET A 25 -12.87 4.97 -1.06
N LEU A 26 -12.83 4.17 0.00
CA LEU A 26 -12.05 4.49 1.19
C LEU A 26 -10.56 4.59 0.88
N LEU A 27 -10.02 3.67 0.09
CA LEU A 27 -8.63 3.69 -0.37
C LEU A 27 -8.29 4.98 -1.11
N SER A 28 -9.13 5.42 -2.04
CA SER A 28 -8.88 6.66 -2.77
C SER A 28 -8.87 7.89 -1.85
N MET A 29 -9.80 7.94 -0.89
CA MET A 29 -9.86 9.02 0.10
C MET A 29 -8.65 9.01 1.03
N THR A 30 -8.20 7.83 1.46
CA THR A 30 -7.04 7.72 2.34
C THR A 30 -5.74 8.03 1.62
N LEU A 31 -5.56 7.61 0.36
CA LEU A 31 -4.40 7.99 -0.46
C LEU A 31 -4.35 9.50 -0.70
N ALA A 32 -5.48 10.13 -1.02
CA ALA A 32 -5.57 11.58 -1.18
C ALA A 32 -5.25 12.30 0.14
N PHE A 33 -5.78 11.81 1.26
CA PHE A 33 -5.48 12.36 2.59
C PHE A 33 -4.00 12.21 2.95
N SER A 34 -3.41 11.04 2.70
CA SER A 34 -1.97 10.80 2.90
C SER A 34 -1.11 11.73 2.06
N ALA A 35 -1.49 12.00 0.81
CA ALA A 35 -0.79 12.96 -0.06
C ALA A 35 -0.83 14.39 0.51
N VAL A 36 -1.99 14.82 1.04
CA VAL A 36 -2.13 16.12 1.72
C VAL A 36 -1.27 16.18 2.99
N CYS A 37 -1.28 15.12 3.81
CA CYS A 37 -0.43 15.01 4.99
C CYS A 37 1.06 15.03 4.65
N ALA A 38 1.46 14.33 3.57
CA ALA A 38 2.82 14.33 3.06
C ALA A 38 3.24 15.74 2.60
N GLY A 39 2.39 16.44 1.84
CA GLY A 39 2.64 17.82 1.42
C GLY A 39 2.77 18.80 2.58
N MET A 40 1.92 18.68 3.61
CA MET A 40 2.07 19.45 4.85
C MET A 40 3.38 19.12 5.57
N ALA A 41 3.74 17.85 5.70
CA ALA A 41 4.98 17.43 6.33
C ALA A 41 6.21 17.94 5.55
N MET A 42 6.14 17.98 4.22
CA MET A 42 7.16 18.59 3.37
C MET A 42 7.28 20.10 3.63
N ALA A 43 6.15 20.81 3.67
CA ALA A 43 6.11 22.26 3.94
C ALA A 43 6.63 22.62 5.33
N LEU A 44 6.38 21.78 6.33
CA LEU A 44 6.89 21.92 7.70
C LEU A 44 8.37 21.52 7.85
N GLN A 45 9.00 21.02 6.78
CA GLN A 45 10.39 20.55 6.78
C GLN A 45 10.70 19.61 7.95
N ILE A 46 9.84 18.60 8.14
CA ILE A 46 10.00 17.65 9.24
C ILE A 46 11.39 16.97 9.18
N GLY A 47 12.07 16.92 10.33
CA GLY A 47 13.36 16.26 10.43
C GLY A 47 13.26 14.73 10.30
N PRO A 48 14.37 14.04 10.02
CA PRO A 48 14.41 12.59 9.84
C PRO A 48 13.90 11.83 11.08
N MET A 49 14.22 12.32 12.28
CA MET A 49 13.77 11.71 13.54
C MET A 49 12.25 11.77 13.71
N VAL A 50 11.61 12.87 13.28
CA VAL A 50 10.15 13.01 13.33
C VAL A 50 9.51 12.07 12.30
N SER A 51 10.10 11.96 11.11
CA SER A 51 9.65 11.03 10.05
C SER A 51 9.65 9.58 10.52
N ILE A 52 10.76 9.14 11.13
CA ILE A 52 10.89 7.80 11.70
C ILE A 52 9.91 7.62 12.86
N GLY A 53 9.79 8.60 13.75
CA GLY A 53 8.83 8.59 14.85
C GLY A 53 7.38 8.44 14.39
N MET A 54 7.00 9.12 13.31
CA MET A 54 5.67 8.99 12.70
C MET A 54 5.49 7.62 12.04
N SER A 55 6.50 7.08 11.35
CA SER A 55 6.40 5.74 10.75
C SER A 55 6.33 4.63 11.80
N LEU A 56 7.00 4.78 12.94
CA LEU A 56 6.87 3.82 14.06
C LEU A 56 5.54 4.01 14.80
N GLY A 57 5.11 5.26 14.96
CA GLY A 57 3.79 5.59 15.52
C GLY A 57 2.65 5.03 14.68
N SER A 58 2.75 5.07 13.34
CA SER A 58 1.73 4.54 12.45
C SER A 58 1.59 3.03 12.60
N LEU A 59 2.67 2.29 12.89
CA LEU A 59 2.60 0.86 13.23
C LEU A 59 1.79 0.61 14.51
N ALA A 60 1.96 1.44 15.54
CA ALA A 60 1.14 1.33 16.76
C ALA A 60 -0.35 1.61 16.46
N ILE A 61 -0.64 2.63 15.66
CA ILE A 61 -2.01 2.97 15.23
C ILE A 61 -2.60 1.88 14.34
N LEU A 62 -1.80 1.21 13.51
CA LEU A 62 -2.24 0.08 12.68
C LEU A 62 -2.84 -1.03 13.53
N PHE A 63 -2.21 -1.41 14.64
CA PHE A 63 -2.76 -2.43 15.56
C PHE A 63 -4.10 -2.00 16.16
N VAL A 64 -4.25 -0.72 16.53
CA VAL A 64 -5.52 -0.17 17.03
C VAL A 64 -6.59 -0.19 15.94
N THR A 65 -6.21 0.20 14.72
CA THR A 65 -7.11 0.26 13.55
C THR A 65 -7.62 -1.14 13.20
N LEU A 66 -6.75 -2.14 13.17
CA LEU A 66 -7.12 -3.54 12.91
C LEU A 66 -8.02 -4.14 14.00
N ARG A 67 -7.88 -3.70 15.25
CA ARG A 67 -8.79 -4.09 16.34
C ARG A 67 -10.13 -3.37 16.28
N LYS A 68 -10.16 -2.12 15.81
CA LYS A 68 -11.36 -1.28 15.73
C LYS A 68 -12.04 -1.29 14.35
N ALA A 69 -11.56 -2.09 13.41
CA ALA A 69 -12.08 -2.18 12.04
C ALA A 69 -13.57 -2.59 11.96
N GLU A 70 -14.11 -3.25 12.97
CA GLU A 70 -15.52 -3.62 13.04
C GLU A 70 -16.40 -2.59 13.76
N SER A 71 -15.80 -1.55 14.33
CA SER A 71 -16.49 -0.48 15.05
C SER A 71 -16.70 0.75 14.17
N ALA A 72 -17.68 1.58 14.50
CA ALA A 72 -17.89 2.89 13.87
C ALA A 72 -16.65 3.81 13.97
N ALA A 73 -15.82 3.62 15.01
CA ALA A 73 -14.56 4.33 15.16
C ALA A 73 -13.47 3.88 14.17
N GLY A 74 -13.64 2.75 13.48
CA GLY A 74 -12.66 2.20 12.56
C GLY A 74 -12.28 3.17 11.43
N LEU A 75 -13.25 3.93 10.92
CA LEU A 75 -13.01 4.92 9.87
C LEU A 75 -12.04 6.02 10.34
N PHE A 76 -12.26 6.57 11.53
CA PHE A 76 -11.37 7.57 12.12
C PHE A 76 -9.94 7.02 12.27
N TRP A 77 -9.80 5.79 12.77
CA TRP A 77 -8.50 5.17 12.96
C TRP A 77 -7.77 4.90 11.63
N VAL A 78 -8.49 4.55 10.56
CA VAL A 78 -7.90 4.41 9.23
C VAL A 78 -7.32 5.74 8.73
N PHE A 79 -8.05 6.84 8.88
CA PHE A 79 -7.53 8.16 8.50
C PHE A 79 -6.35 8.56 9.39
N ALA A 80 -6.41 8.33 10.71
CA ALA A 80 -5.28 8.59 11.60
C ALA A 80 -4.02 7.80 11.19
N PHE A 81 -4.19 6.50 10.88
CA PHE A 81 -3.12 5.63 10.40
C PHE A 81 -2.53 6.14 9.08
N THR A 82 -3.38 6.36 8.08
CA THR A 82 -2.94 6.73 6.72
C THR A 82 -2.35 8.14 6.69
N GLY A 83 -2.94 9.12 7.40
CA GLY A 83 -2.37 10.46 7.54
C GLY A 83 -1.02 10.47 8.23
N MET A 84 -0.84 9.69 9.30
CA MET A 84 0.47 9.57 9.96
C MET A 84 1.50 8.92 9.04
N GLN A 85 1.10 7.89 8.28
CA GLN A 85 1.96 7.24 7.30
C GLN A 85 2.29 8.15 6.11
N GLY A 86 1.37 9.01 5.66
CA GLY A 86 1.63 10.02 4.64
C GLY A 86 2.59 11.10 5.16
N ALA A 87 2.36 11.60 6.37
CA ALA A 87 3.24 12.56 7.01
C ALA A 87 4.66 11.99 7.23
N SER A 88 4.79 10.71 7.55
CA SER A 88 6.11 10.05 7.71
C SER A 88 6.91 9.95 6.42
N LEU A 89 6.31 10.21 5.24
CA LEU A 89 7.03 10.31 3.98
C LEU A 89 7.59 11.70 3.72
N GLY A 90 7.17 12.73 4.48
CA GLY A 90 7.53 14.13 4.22
C GLY A 90 9.04 14.36 4.12
N TYR A 91 9.84 13.73 4.99
CA TYR A 91 11.31 13.84 4.93
C TYR A 91 11.89 13.19 3.67
N ILE A 92 11.44 11.97 3.33
CA ILE A 92 11.92 11.23 2.14
C ILE A 92 11.55 12.00 0.87
N LEU A 93 10.33 12.52 0.79
CA LEU A 93 9.88 13.31 -0.35
C LEU A 93 10.63 14.64 -0.46
N ASN A 94 10.95 15.30 0.65
CA ASN A 94 11.82 16.49 0.62
C ASN A 94 13.24 16.18 0.13
N HIS A 95 13.80 15.03 0.51
CA HIS A 95 15.10 14.58 0.02
C HIS A 95 15.09 14.44 -1.51
N TYR A 96 14.10 13.75 -2.07
CA TYR A 96 13.95 13.62 -3.51
C TYR A 96 13.61 14.94 -4.20
N ALA A 97 12.72 15.76 -3.64
CA ALA A 97 12.33 17.05 -4.20
C ALA A 97 13.49 18.06 -4.26
N GLY A 98 14.54 17.89 -3.45
CA GLY A 98 15.76 18.70 -3.50
C GLY A 98 16.71 18.35 -4.66
N MET A 99 16.47 17.25 -5.38
CA MET A 99 17.24 16.86 -6.57
C MET A 99 16.79 17.66 -7.81
N ALA A 100 17.64 17.78 -8.82
CA ALA A 100 17.37 18.58 -10.02
C ALA A 100 16.04 18.21 -10.72
N ASN A 101 15.68 16.92 -10.74
CA ASN A 101 14.43 16.40 -11.31
C ASN A 101 13.45 15.88 -10.24
N GLY A 102 13.61 16.31 -8.99
CA GLY A 102 12.95 15.74 -7.82
C GLY A 102 11.41 15.66 -7.88
N PRO A 103 10.70 16.79 -8.10
CA PRO A 103 9.24 16.79 -8.17
C PRO A 103 8.70 15.93 -9.31
N GLU A 104 9.40 15.88 -10.45
CA GLU A 104 9.03 15.06 -11.58
C GLU A 104 9.18 13.56 -11.24
N LEU A 105 10.28 13.17 -10.61
CA LEU A 105 10.50 11.79 -10.15
C LEU A 105 9.39 11.31 -9.21
N ILE A 106 8.97 12.15 -8.26
CA ILE A 106 7.87 11.85 -7.34
C ILE A 106 6.57 11.61 -8.12
N MET A 107 6.25 12.48 -9.07
CA MET A 107 5.04 12.34 -9.90
C MET A 107 5.09 11.11 -10.80
N GLN A 108 6.24 10.82 -11.41
CA GLN A 108 6.40 9.65 -12.27
C GLN A 108 6.27 8.34 -11.46
N ALA A 109 6.91 8.25 -10.30
CA ALA A 109 6.78 7.10 -9.41
C ALA A 109 5.33 6.88 -8.98
N LEU A 110 4.64 7.95 -8.55
CA LEU A 110 3.23 7.89 -8.14
C LEU A 110 2.31 7.49 -9.32
N GLY A 111 2.60 8.00 -10.52
CA GLY A 111 1.88 7.66 -11.75
C GLY A 111 2.06 6.19 -12.14
N LEU A 112 3.29 5.68 -12.12
CA LEU A 112 3.59 4.27 -12.37
C LEU A 112 2.92 3.35 -11.36
N THR A 113 3.00 3.67 -10.05
CA THR A 113 2.29 2.93 -9.01
C THR A 113 0.79 2.89 -9.28
N SER A 114 0.20 4.03 -9.64
CA SER A 114 -1.23 4.11 -9.94
C SER A 114 -1.63 3.24 -11.12
N VAL A 115 -0.85 3.26 -12.21
CA VAL A 115 -1.08 2.41 -13.38
C VAL A 115 -0.97 0.93 -13.02
N ILE A 116 0.10 0.53 -12.33
CA ILE A 116 0.32 -0.87 -11.92
C ILE A 116 -0.80 -1.34 -11.01
N PHE A 117 -1.15 -0.54 -9.99
CA PHE A 117 -2.20 -0.87 -9.03
C PHE A 117 -3.55 -1.06 -9.71
N VAL A 118 -3.99 -0.07 -10.50
CA VAL A 118 -5.28 -0.14 -11.22
C VAL A 118 -5.31 -1.32 -12.20
N THR A 119 -4.21 -1.56 -12.91
CA THR A 119 -4.12 -2.67 -13.87
C THR A 119 -4.24 -4.03 -13.18
N LEU A 120 -3.49 -4.25 -12.11
CA LEU A 120 -3.47 -5.53 -11.40
C LEU A 120 -4.76 -5.77 -10.61
N SER A 121 -5.26 -4.75 -9.90
CA SER A 121 -6.56 -4.84 -9.25
C SER A 121 -7.68 -5.09 -10.27
N GLY A 122 -7.66 -4.37 -11.41
CA GLY A 122 -8.62 -4.59 -12.49
C GLY A 122 -8.54 -6.00 -13.07
N TYR A 123 -7.34 -6.54 -13.25
CA TYR A 123 -7.13 -7.92 -13.69
C TYR A 123 -7.70 -8.94 -12.68
N ALA A 124 -7.44 -8.77 -11.39
CA ALA A 124 -8.01 -9.66 -10.36
C ALA A 124 -9.54 -9.58 -10.31
N ILE A 125 -10.12 -8.38 -10.38
CA ILE A 125 -11.59 -8.14 -10.39
C ILE A 125 -12.26 -8.76 -11.61
N THR A 126 -11.66 -8.60 -12.79
CA THR A 126 -12.25 -9.10 -14.04
C THR A 126 -12.11 -10.62 -14.19
N THR A 127 -10.95 -11.18 -13.86
CA THR A 127 -10.70 -12.62 -13.98
C THR A 127 -11.32 -13.43 -12.85
N LYS A 128 -11.57 -12.82 -11.68
CA LYS A 128 -12.07 -13.49 -10.47
C LYS A 128 -11.23 -14.72 -10.07
N LYS A 129 -9.95 -14.75 -10.47
CA LYS A 129 -9.04 -15.85 -10.15
C LYS A 129 -8.68 -15.80 -8.67
N ASP A 130 -8.64 -16.97 -8.04
CA ASP A 130 -8.15 -17.09 -6.67
C ASP A 130 -6.62 -17.11 -6.65
N PHE A 131 -6.01 -16.12 -5.99
CA PHE A 131 -4.56 -16.01 -5.79
C PHE A 131 -4.12 -16.45 -4.39
N SER A 132 -4.99 -17.10 -3.60
CA SER A 132 -4.68 -17.55 -2.24
C SER A 132 -3.46 -18.48 -2.17
N PHE A 133 -3.14 -19.21 -3.25
CA PHE A 133 -1.95 -20.05 -3.36
C PHE A 133 -0.63 -19.27 -3.21
N MET A 134 -0.63 -17.96 -3.49
CA MET A 134 0.57 -17.11 -3.39
C MET A 134 0.93 -16.74 -1.95
N ARG A 135 0.03 -16.94 -0.98
CA ARG A 135 0.19 -16.48 0.41
C ARG A 135 1.53 -16.87 1.03
N GLY A 136 1.92 -18.14 0.90
CA GLY A 136 3.18 -18.64 1.47
C GLY A 136 4.40 -17.97 0.84
N PHE A 137 4.39 -17.80 -0.48
CA PHE A 137 5.44 -17.11 -1.22
C PHE A 137 5.53 -15.62 -0.85
N LEU A 138 4.40 -14.92 -0.77
CA LEU A 138 4.36 -13.49 -0.44
C LEU A 138 4.85 -13.21 0.99
N ILE A 139 4.48 -14.04 1.97
CA ILE A 139 4.97 -13.92 3.34
C ILE A 139 6.48 -14.20 3.40
N ALA A 140 6.95 -15.25 2.73
CA ALA A 140 8.38 -15.55 2.68
C ALA A 140 9.16 -14.41 2.01
N GLY A 141 8.66 -13.88 0.89
CA GLY A 141 9.24 -12.74 0.19
C GLY A 141 9.31 -11.49 1.07
N LEU A 142 8.25 -11.20 1.84
CA LEU A 142 8.24 -10.07 2.78
C LEU A 142 9.33 -10.21 3.84
N VAL A 143 9.49 -11.40 4.43
CA VAL A 143 10.55 -11.67 5.41
C VAL A 143 11.94 -11.53 4.79
N ILE A 144 12.15 -12.07 3.58
CA ILE A 144 13.43 -11.96 2.86
C ILE A 144 13.77 -10.49 2.59
N MET A 145 12.82 -9.70 2.08
CA MET A 145 13.03 -8.28 1.82
C MET A 145 13.31 -7.51 3.11
N PHE A 146 12.56 -7.79 4.18
CA PHE A 146 12.77 -7.14 5.49
C PHE A 146 14.16 -7.43 6.07
N VAL A 147 14.58 -8.70 6.09
CA VAL A 147 15.93 -9.08 6.52
C VAL A 147 16.98 -8.48 5.61
N GLY A 148 16.75 -8.46 4.29
CA GLY A 148 17.63 -7.83 3.32
C GLY A 148 17.86 -6.34 3.59
N LEU A 149 16.81 -5.59 3.92
CA LEU A 149 16.91 -4.17 4.31
C LEU A 149 17.75 -4.00 5.59
N LEU A 150 17.54 -4.86 6.60
CA LEU A 150 18.33 -4.82 7.84
C LEU A 150 19.81 -5.11 7.59
N VAL A 151 20.13 -6.11 6.76
CA VAL A 151 21.52 -6.43 6.39
C VAL A 151 22.14 -5.29 5.60
N ASN A 152 21.40 -4.72 4.64
CA ASN A 152 21.89 -3.60 3.83
C ASN A 152 22.19 -2.35 4.65
N MET A 153 21.50 -2.15 5.78
CA MET A 153 21.80 -1.05 6.71
C MET A 153 23.23 -1.12 7.28
N PHE A 154 23.80 -2.33 7.43
CA PHE A 154 25.19 -2.51 7.87
C PHE A 154 26.20 -2.52 6.72
N LEU A 155 25.78 -2.96 5.52
CA LEU A 155 26.65 -3.01 4.33
C LEU A 155 26.76 -1.66 3.60
N GLY A 156 25.68 -0.88 3.58
CA GLY A 156 25.61 0.42 2.90
C GLY A 156 25.75 0.36 1.37
N ASN A 157 25.47 -0.79 0.74
CA ASN A 157 25.69 -0.97 -0.69
C ASN A 157 24.50 -0.47 -1.53
N SER A 158 24.71 0.57 -2.34
CA SER A 158 23.67 1.16 -3.20
C SER A 158 23.07 0.17 -4.21
N MET A 159 23.88 -0.71 -4.80
CA MET A 159 23.40 -1.71 -5.76
C MET A 159 22.50 -2.76 -5.08
N VAL A 160 22.86 -3.20 -3.87
CA VAL A 160 22.03 -4.10 -3.07
C VAL A 160 20.72 -3.41 -2.68
N PHE A 161 20.76 -2.13 -2.29
CA PHE A 161 19.57 -1.34 -2.00
C PHE A 161 18.63 -1.25 -3.21
N MET A 162 19.17 -1.02 -4.41
CA MET A 162 18.38 -0.99 -5.65
C MET A 162 17.74 -2.35 -5.94
N ALA A 163 18.51 -3.44 -5.82
CA ALA A 163 17.98 -4.80 -5.99
C ALA A 163 16.87 -5.15 -4.99
N LEU A 164 17.01 -4.73 -3.73
CA LEU A 164 15.99 -4.91 -2.70
C LEU A 164 14.71 -4.12 -3.03
N ASN A 165 14.83 -2.87 -3.47
CA ASN A 165 13.65 -2.09 -3.87
C ASN A 165 12.96 -2.66 -5.12
N ALA A 166 13.72 -3.20 -6.09
CA ALA A 166 13.13 -3.92 -7.23
C ALA A 166 12.37 -5.18 -6.76
N GLY A 167 12.94 -5.93 -5.81
CA GLY A 167 12.28 -7.06 -5.19
C GLY A 167 11.01 -6.67 -4.42
N ILE A 168 11.04 -5.57 -3.66
CA ILE A 168 9.87 -5.04 -2.95
C ILE A 168 8.79 -4.60 -3.93
N ALA A 169 9.14 -3.89 -5.02
CA ALA A 169 8.18 -3.48 -6.04
C ALA A 169 7.45 -4.71 -6.62
N LEU A 170 8.19 -5.74 -7.03
CA LEU A 170 7.59 -6.99 -7.50
C LEU A 170 6.73 -7.67 -6.43
N LEU A 171 7.20 -7.71 -5.19
CA LEU A 171 6.46 -8.31 -4.09
C LEU A 171 5.12 -7.60 -3.87
N MET A 172 5.12 -6.26 -3.88
CA MET A 172 3.91 -5.46 -3.71
C MET A 172 2.94 -5.65 -4.88
N THR A 173 3.43 -5.82 -6.12
CA THR A 173 2.54 -6.21 -7.24
C THR A 173 1.84 -7.55 -6.99
N GLY A 174 2.52 -8.51 -6.35
CA GLY A 174 1.95 -9.78 -5.94
C GLY A 174 0.92 -9.65 -4.82
N PHE A 175 1.16 -8.78 -3.83
CA PHE A 175 0.20 -8.48 -2.77
C PHE A 175 -1.06 -7.79 -3.31
N ILE A 176 -0.94 -6.84 -4.26
CA ILE A 176 -2.11 -6.20 -4.90
C ILE A 176 -3.03 -7.25 -5.53
N LEU A 177 -2.47 -8.20 -6.28
CA LEU A 177 -3.25 -9.32 -6.85
C LEU A 177 -3.90 -10.17 -5.76
N TYR A 178 -3.12 -10.56 -4.76
CA TYR A 178 -3.57 -11.41 -3.66
C TYR A 178 -4.69 -10.76 -2.83
N ASP A 179 -4.51 -9.53 -2.36
CA ASP A 179 -5.49 -8.86 -1.51
C ASP A 179 -6.73 -8.43 -2.30
N THR A 180 -6.58 -8.01 -3.56
CA THR A 180 -7.74 -7.79 -4.44
C THR A 180 -8.54 -9.09 -4.60
N SER A 181 -7.86 -10.23 -4.82
CA SER A 181 -8.51 -11.53 -4.96
C SER A 181 -9.22 -12.01 -3.69
N ARG A 182 -8.68 -11.68 -2.51
CA ARG A 182 -9.32 -12.02 -1.23
C ARG A 182 -10.64 -11.29 -1.04
N ILE A 183 -10.76 -10.05 -1.50
CA ILE A 183 -12.02 -9.30 -1.46
C ILE A 183 -13.07 -9.98 -2.35
N ILE A 184 -12.66 -10.41 -3.56
CA ILE A 184 -13.57 -10.99 -4.56
C ILE A 184 -14.02 -12.39 -4.18
N ASN A 185 -13.11 -13.20 -3.64
CA ASN A 185 -13.36 -14.60 -3.28
C ASN A 185 -13.87 -14.78 -1.83
N GLY A 186 -14.19 -13.69 -1.12
CA GLY A 186 -14.75 -13.74 0.23
C GLY A 186 -13.74 -14.09 1.34
N GLY A 187 -12.43 -14.02 1.05
CA GLY A 187 -11.36 -14.19 2.04
C GLY A 187 -11.11 -12.96 2.91
N GLU A 188 -11.71 -11.81 2.58
CA GLU A 188 -11.79 -10.62 3.41
C GLU A 188 -13.19 -10.01 3.24
N THR A 189 -13.90 -9.75 4.34
CA THR A 189 -15.28 -9.25 4.32
C THR A 189 -15.40 -7.82 4.86
N ASN A 190 -14.33 -7.28 5.43
CA ASN A 190 -14.31 -5.96 6.03
C ASN A 190 -13.59 -4.96 5.13
N TYR A 191 -14.31 -3.95 4.63
CA TYR A 191 -13.77 -2.94 3.71
C TYR A 191 -12.63 -2.12 4.34
N ILE A 192 -12.62 -1.92 5.66
CA ILE A 192 -11.53 -1.20 6.36
C ILE A 192 -10.26 -2.03 6.33
N ARG A 193 -10.32 -3.33 6.67
CA ARG A 193 -9.15 -4.23 6.63
C ARG A 193 -8.61 -4.34 5.21
N ALA A 194 -9.50 -4.53 4.24
CA ALA A 194 -9.15 -4.57 2.82
C ALA A 194 -8.48 -3.26 2.36
N THR A 195 -8.98 -2.11 2.82
CA THR A 195 -8.39 -0.80 2.49
C THR A 195 -6.99 -0.66 3.06
N ILE A 196 -6.77 -1.08 4.30
CA ILE A 196 -5.46 -0.99 4.96
C ILE A 196 -4.42 -1.83 4.20
N SER A 197 -4.77 -3.07 3.83
CA SER A 197 -3.90 -3.95 3.04
C SER A 197 -3.54 -3.29 1.70
N LEU A 198 -4.54 -2.92 0.90
CA LEU A 198 -4.31 -2.32 -0.41
C LEU A 198 -3.58 -0.96 -0.33
N TYR A 199 -3.80 -0.19 0.73
CA TYR A 199 -3.07 1.05 1.01
C TYR A 199 -1.60 0.78 1.26
N LEU A 200 -1.28 -0.21 2.10
CA LEU A 200 0.11 -0.61 2.37
C LEU A 200 0.79 -1.12 1.11
N ASP A 201 0.10 -1.92 0.30
CA ASP A 201 0.65 -2.42 -0.97
C ASP A 201 0.97 -1.26 -1.93
N PHE A 202 0.02 -0.33 -2.09
CA PHE A 202 0.19 0.85 -2.93
C PHE A 202 1.36 1.71 -2.44
N LEU A 203 1.39 2.02 -1.15
CA LEU A 203 2.39 2.92 -0.58
C LEU A 203 3.80 2.33 -0.65
N ASN A 204 3.95 1.04 -0.32
CA ASN A 204 5.25 0.37 -0.41
C ASN A 204 5.72 0.22 -1.86
N LEU A 205 4.80 -0.03 -2.81
CA LEU A 205 5.13 -0.01 -4.24
C LEU A 205 5.61 1.38 -4.68
N PHE A 206 4.93 2.44 -4.25
CA PHE A 206 5.33 3.83 -4.51
C PHE A 206 6.73 4.14 -3.99
N ILE A 207 7.00 3.84 -2.72
CA ILE A 207 8.31 4.09 -2.11
C ILE A 207 9.41 3.30 -2.82
N ALA A 208 9.15 2.03 -3.14
CA ALA A 208 10.10 1.18 -3.85
C ALA A 208 10.42 1.73 -5.26
N LEU A 209 9.39 2.11 -6.03
CA LEU A 209 9.59 2.73 -7.35
C LEU A 209 10.31 4.07 -7.24
N LEU A 210 9.97 4.90 -6.25
CA LEU A 210 10.64 6.18 -6.01
C LEU A 210 12.13 5.98 -5.73
N HIS A 211 12.50 5.01 -4.90
CA HIS A 211 13.90 4.68 -4.63
C HIS A 211 14.64 4.18 -5.87
N LEU A 212 14.01 3.33 -6.70
CA LEU A 212 14.60 2.83 -7.94
C LEU A 212 14.87 3.96 -8.94
N MET A 213 13.88 4.84 -9.14
CA MET A 213 13.97 5.95 -10.09
C MET A 213 14.90 7.05 -9.59
N GLY A 214 14.92 7.28 -8.27
CA GLY A 214 15.78 8.30 -7.66
C GLY A 214 17.26 7.96 -7.72
N ILE A 215 17.64 6.68 -7.66
CA ILE A 215 19.05 6.26 -7.77
C ILE A 215 19.50 6.15 -9.23
N GLY A 216 18.62 5.68 -10.12
CA GLY A 216 18.94 5.55 -11.54
C GLY A 216 18.96 6.85 -12.35
N GLY A 217 18.59 7.98 -11.73
CA GLY A 217 18.57 9.31 -12.36
C GLY A 217 19.78 10.19 -12.05
N ASP A 218 20.75 9.67 -11.27
CA ASP A 218 21.99 10.38 -10.88
C ASP A 218 23.16 10.12 -11.85
N ASP A 219 22.95 9.37 -12.93
CA ASP A 219 23.89 9.13 -14.05
C ASP A 219 23.56 10.00 -15.28
#